data_AF-A0A1Q3HPE8-F1
#
_entry.id   AF-A0A1Q3HPE8-F1
#
_cell.length_a   1.000
_cell.length_b   1.000
_cell.length_c   1.000
_cell.angle_alpha   90.00
_cell.angle_beta   90.00
_cell.angle_gamma   90.00
#
_symmetry.space_group_name_H-M   'P 1'
#
loop_
_entity.id
_entity.type
_entity.pdbx_description
1 polymer ?
#
loop_
_entity_poly.entity_id
_entity_poly.type
_entity_poly.pdbx_seq_one_letter_code
_entity_poly.pdbx_strand_id
1 'polypeptide(L)'
;MSQERDEEAFHQRWMAGADAIAQLYVALLDAPFEQYEREFLALQRKLLATVKTPWEHLETRRRVAEEILLGAFGCNAPWPDFGRALRRIRRLGYTDVERRVHVAILFARWAKFHPEHLPAARRMLELAERQFRSVSPEHTQYKDMRGSLELIRMEKEFRPDSSIP
;
A
#
# COMPACT_ATOMS: atom_id res chain seq x y z
N MET A 1 -27.92 -19.48 10.01
CA MET A 1 -28.07 -19.59 11.48
C MET A 1 -26.77 -19.33 12.24
N SER A 2 -25.76 -20.23 12.32
CA SER A 2 -24.49 -19.89 13.00
C SER A 2 -23.56 -19.11 12.07
N GLN A 3 -22.98 -19.79 11.08
CA GLN A 3 -22.06 -19.25 10.07
C GLN A 3 -22.49 -17.87 9.52
N GLU A 4 -23.76 -17.74 9.13
CA GLU A 4 -24.39 -16.50 8.65
C GLU A 4 -24.25 -15.30 9.63
N ARG A 5 -24.35 -15.52 10.95
CA ARG A 5 -24.10 -14.49 11.97
C ARG A 5 -22.61 -14.26 12.20
N ASP A 6 -21.78 -15.28 12.01
CA ASP A 6 -20.31 -15.14 12.09
C ASP A 6 -19.76 -14.33 10.89
N GLU A 7 -20.34 -14.52 9.70
CA GLU A 7 -20.09 -13.78 8.46
C GLU A 7 -20.59 -12.33 8.54
N GLU A 8 -21.82 -12.11 9.02
CA GLU A 8 -22.34 -10.75 9.27
C GLU A 8 -21.46 -10.01 10.29
N ALA A 9 -21.13 -10.66 11.41
CA ALA A 9 -20.28 -10.06 12.43
C ALA A 9 -18.84 -9.80 11.92
N PHE A 10 -18.32 -10.63 11.00
CA PHE A 10 -17.07 -10.33 10.30
C PHE A 10 -17.20 -9.08 9.42
N HIS A 11 -18.26 -8.99 8.61
CA HIS A 11 -18.50 -7.84 7.74
C HIS A 11 -18.64 -6.54 8.54
N GLN A 12 -19.38 -6.53 9.64
CA GLN A 12 -19.52 -5.38 10.54
C GLN A 12 -18.16 -4.95 11.14
N ARG A 13 -17.34 -5.90 11.63
CA ARG A 13 -15.98 -5.61 12.13
C ARG A 13 -15.07 -5.03 11.03
N TRP A 14 -15.18 -5.55 9.83
CA TRP A 14 -14.39 -5.18 8.66
C TRP A 14 -14.71 -3.75 8.19
N MET A 15 -15.99 -3.41 8.06
CA MET A 15 -16.44 -2.07 7.69
C MET A 15 -16.04 -1.05 8.76
N ALA A 16 -16.31 -1.31 10.04
CA ALA A 16 -15.88 -0.43 11.13
C ALA A 16 -14.35 -0.23 11.19
N GLY A 17 -13.57 -1.24 10.79
CA GLY A 17 -12.12 -1.13 10.64
C GLY A 17 -11.68 -0.26 9.47
N ALA A 18 -12.39 -0.30 8.35
CA ALA A 18 -12.16 0.57 7.20
C ALA A 18 -12.56 2.03 7.49
N ASP A 19 -13.71 2.24 8.12
CA ASP A 19 -14.18 3.57 8.53
C ASP A 19 -13.21 4.23 9.51
N ALA A 20 -12.70 3.48 10.50
CA ALA A 20 -11.71 3.99 11.44
C ALA A 20 -10.36 4.34 10.79
N ILE A 21 -9.97 3.63 9.72
CA ILE A 21 -8.80 3.98 8.90
C ILE A 21 -9.05 5.28 8.13
N ALA A 22 -10.18 5.38 7.43
CA ALA A 22 -10.52 6.57 6.63
C ALA A 22 -10.67 7.84 7.49
N GLN A 23 -11.32 7.72 8.66
CA GLN A 23 -11.43 8.83 9.62
C GLN A 23 -10.06 9.27 10.15
N LEU A 24 -9.16 8.32 10.44
CA LEU A 24 -7.82 8.64 10.94
C LEU A 24 -6.92 9.25 9.85
N TYR A 25 -7.03 8.79 8.60
CA TYR A 25 -6.37 9.40 7.44
C TYR A 25 -6.75 10.89 7.32
N VAL A 26 -8.06 11.19 7.32
CA VAL A 26 -8.56 12.57 7.20
C VAL A 26 -8.14 13.43 8.40
N ALA A 27 -8.17 12.88 9.62
CA ALA A 27 -7.78 13.60 10.83
C ALA A 27 -6.27 13.88 10.95
N LEU A 28 -5.44 13.29 10.10
CA LEU A 28 -3.97 13.39 10.12
C LEU A 28 -3.38 13.89 8.80
N LEU A 29 -4.19 14.46 7.90
CA LEU A 29 -3.77 14.86 6.55
C LEU A 29 -2.62 15.89 6.56
N ASP A 30 -2.63 16.83 7.50
CA ASP A 30 -1.56 17.83 7.73
C ASP A 30 -0.58 17.45 8.85
N ALA A 31 -0.66 16.23 9.40
CA ALA A 31 0.17 15.81 10.53
C ALA A 31 1.60 15.41 10.10
N PRO A 32 2.64 15.69 10.91
CA PRO A 32 3.99 15.22 10.63
C PRO A 32 4.06 13.68 10.68
N PHE A 33 4.91 13.08 9.85
CA PHE A 33 4.95 11.62 9.67
C PHE A 33 5.13 10.81 10.98
N GLU A 34 5.88 11.32 11.96
CA GLU A 34 6.04 10.65 13.26
C GLU A 34 4.69 10.49 13.99
N GLN A 35 3.87 11.54 14.00
CA GLN A 35 2.51 11.49 14.54
C GLN A 35 1.64 10.55 13.71
N TYR A 36 1.74 10.61 12.37
CA TYR A 36 1.01 9.73 11.47
C TYR A 36 1.30 8.25 11.75
N GLU A 37 2.56 7.82 11.76
CA GLU A 37 2.93 6.43 12.08
C GLU A 37 2.50 6.05 13.51
N ARG A 38 2.68 6.95 14.50
CA ARG A 38 2.31 6.67 15.90
C ARG A 38 0.82 6.38 16.06
N GLU A 39 -0.05 7.22 15.50
CA GLU A 39 -1.50 7.05 15.63
C GLU A 39 -2.03 5.88 14.81
N PHE A 40 -1.52 5.65 13.59
CA PHE A 40 -1.88 4.45 12.83
C PHE A 40 -1.44 3.16 13.53
N LEU A 41 -0.28 3.14 14.18
CA LEU A 41 0.12 2.01 15.03
C LEU A 41 -0.73 1.87 16.30
N ALA A 42 -1.31 2.96 16.82
CA ALA A 42 -2.28 2.91 17.90
C ALA A 42 -3.62 2.33 17.44
N LEU A 43 -4.12 2.74 16.26
CA LEU A 43 -5.28 2.14 15.62
C LEU A 43 -5.07 0.65 15.33
N GLN A 44 -3.90 0.26 14.82
CA GLN A 44 -3.58 -1.16 14.60
C GLN A 44 -3.75 -2.00 15.88
N ARG A 45 -3.34 -1.48 17.05
CA ARG A 45 -3.51 -2.20 18.34
C ARG A 45 -4.99 -2.34 18.73
N LYS A 46 -5.83 -1.33 18.44
CA LYS A 46 -7.28 -1.39 18.67
C LYS A 46 -7.96 -2.42 17.74
N LEU A 47 -7.65 -2.39 16.44
CA LEU A 47 -8.23 -3.31 15.46
C LEU A 47 -7.80 -4.76 15.70
N LEU A 48 -6.53 -5.00 16.05
CA LEU A 48 -6.04 -6.35 16.34
C LEU A 48 -6.59 -6.96 17.64
N ALA A 49 -7.33 -6.20 18.47
CA ALA A 49 -8.06 -6.73 19.61
C ALA A 49 -9.49 -7.21 19.26
N THR A 50 -10.03 -6.85 18.10
CA THR A 50 -11.41 -7.22 17.69
C THR A 50 -11.45 -8.39 16.71
N VAL A 51 -10.42 -8.54 15.87
CA VAL A 51 -10.26 -9.65 14.91
C VAL A 51 -10.27 -11.03 15.56
N LYS A 52 -10.68 -12.06 14.80
CA LYS A 52 -10.84 -13.43 15.30
C LYS A 52 -9.92 -14.45 14.63
N THR A 53 -9.59 -14.29 13.36
CA THR A 53 -8.77 -15.26 12.61
C THR A 53 -7.32 -14.80 12.40
N PRO A 54 -6.36 -15.73 12.20
CA PRO A 54 -4.99 -15.39 11.79
C PRO A 54 -4.92 -14.62 10.46
N TRP A 55 -5.89 -14.87 9.56
CA TRP A 55 -6.02 -14.14 8.30
C TRP A 55 -6.43 -12.68 8.53
N GLU A 56 -7.51 -12.42 9.30
CA GLU A 56 -7.91 -11.05 9.69
C GLU A 56 -6.77 -10.29 10.35
N HIS A 57 -6.02 -10.97 11.25
CA HIS A 57 -4.89 -10.38 11.96
C HIS A 57 -3.71 -10.04 11.03
N LEU A 58 -3.49 -10.80 9.96
CA LEU A 58 -2.47 -10.50 8.96
C LEU A 58 -2.91 -9.36 8.02
N GLU A 59 -4.15 -9.40 7.56
CA GLU A 59 -4.74 -8.43 6.64
C GLU A 59 -4.90 -7.05 7.29
N THR A 60 -5.36 -6.98 8.54
CA THR A 60 -5.39 -5.74 9.35
C THR A 60 -4.00 -5.10 9.45
N ARG A 61 -2.93 -5.91 9.57
CA ARG A 61 -1.55 -5.43 9.59
C ARG A 61 -1.08 -4.96 8.21
N ARG A 62 -1.52 -5.58 7.12
CA ARG A 62 -1.22 -5.15 5.74
C ARG A 62 -1.82 -3.77 5.48
N ARG A 63 -3.12 -3.61 5.72
CA ARG A 63 -3.85 -2.33 5.57
C ARG A 63 -3.15 -1.20 6.30
N VAL A 64 -2.89 -1.34 7.60
CA VAL A 64 -2.20 -0.29 8.35
C VAL A 64 -0.74 -0.08 7.92
N ALA A 65 -0.02 -1.12 7.47
CA ALA A 65 1.33 -0.95 6.94
C ALA A 65 1.37 -0.26 5.56
N GLU A 66 0.29 -0.34 4.79
CA GLU A 66 0.08 0.39 3.54
C GLU A 66 -0.27 1.86 3.83
N GLU A 67 -1.19 2.14 4.76
CA GLU A 67 -1.49 3.51 5.23
C GLU A 67 -0.25 4.23 5.77
N ILE A 68 0.59 3.55 6.56
CA ILE A 68 1.85 4.11 7.05
C ILE A 68 2.83 4.39 5.89
N LEU A 69 2.80 3.62 4.79
CA LEU A 69 3.59 3.94 3.60
C LEU A 69 2.99 5.10 2.80
N LEU A 70 1.66 5.22 2.74
CA LEU A 70 0.97 6.33 2.11
C LEU A 70 1.25 7.66 2.83
N GLY A 71 1.24 7.66 4.17
CA GLY A 71 1.67 8.80 4.98
C GLY A 71 3.14 9.16 4.79
N ALA A 72 4.03 8.15 4.73
CA ALA A 72 5.46 8.36 4.45
C ALA A 72 5.69 8.94 3.03
N PHE A 73 4.88 8.54 2.05
CA PHE A 73 4.87 9.11 0.71
C PHE A 73 4.36 10.57 0.72
N GLY A 74 3.20 10.83 1.34
CA GLY A 74 2.57 12.16 1.39
C GLY A 74 3.43 13.22 2.07
N CYS A 75 4.09 12.86 3.18
CA CYS A 75 5.04 13.73 3.86
C CYS A 75 6.41 13.87 3.14
N ASN A 76 6.61 13.19 2.00
CA ASN A 76 7.92 13.00 1.35
C ASN A 76 9.03 12.60 2.33
N ALA A 77 8.72 11.67 3.24
CA ALA A 77 9.57 11.33 4.39
C ALA A 77 10.95 10.80 3.94
N PRO A 78 12.03 11.05 4.70
CA PRO A 78 13.38 10.63 4.34
C PRO A 78 13.53 9.10 4.40
N TRP A 79 14.57 8.56 3.74
CA TRP A 79 14.76 7.11 3.61
C TRP A 79 14.74 6.27 4.92
N PRO A 80 15.21 6.76 6.10
CA PRO A 80 15.07 6.02 7.36
C PRO A 80 13.60 5.70 7.71
N ASP A 81 12.68 6.59 7.33
CA ASP A 81 11.25 6.52 7.58
C ASP A 81 10.50 5.84 6.43
N PHE A 82 10.64 6.36 5.21
CA PHE A 82 10.01 5.76 4.02
C PHE A 82 10.48 4.32 3.81
N GLY A 83 11.79 4.07 3.94
CA GLY A 83 12.35 2.74 3.89
C GLY A 83 11.89 1.83 5.03
N ARG A 84 11.58 2.36 6.23
CA ARG A 84 10.99 1.59 7.34
C ARG A 84 9.56 1.16 6.99
N ALA A 85 8.73 2.09 6.51
CA ALA A 85 7.37 1.81 6.05
C ALA A 85 7.35 0.78 4.90
N LEU A 86 8.18 0.98 3.87
CA LEU A 86 8.30 0.07 2.73
C LEU A 86 8.78 -1.34 3.16
N ARG A 87 9.72 -1.42 4.12
CA ARG A 87 10.13 -2.71 4.71
C ARG A 87 9.02 -3.36 5.56
N ARG A 88 8.11 -2.58 6.15
CA ARG A 88 6.97 -3.07 6.95
C ARG A 88 5.99 -3.85 6.08
N ILE A 89 5.45 -3.22 5.04
CA ILE A 89 4.48 -3.87 4.14
C ILE A 89 5.13 -5.05 3.38
N ARG A 90 6.36 -4.89 2.88
CA ARG A 90 7.10 -5.96 2.18
C ARG A 90 7.34 -7.22 3.03
N ARG A 91 7.41 -7.10 4.37
CA ARG A 91 7.55 -8.25 5.29
C ARG A 91 6.24 -8.96 5.58
N LEU A 92 5.09 -8.29 5.42
CA LEU A 92 3.76 -8.88 5.58
C LEU A 92 3.27 -9.54 4.27
N GLY A 93 3.93 -9.23 3.15
CA GLY A 93 3.46 -9.56 1.81
C GLY A 93 2.21 -8.75 1.43
N TYR A 94 1.66 -9.08 0.27
CA TYR A 94 0.46 -8.45 -0.28
C TYR A 94 -0.66 -9.49 -0.32
N THR A 95 -1.91 -9.04 -0.24
CA THR A 95 -3.09 -9.93 -0.33
C THR A 95 -3.42 -10.30 -1.78
N ASP A 96 -3.01 -9.46 -2.72
CA ASP A 96 -3.32 -9.53 -4.15
C ASP A 96 -2.23 -8.80 -4.98
N VAL A 97 -2.50 -8.61 -6.28
CA VAL A 97 -1.61 -7.89 -7.22
C VAL A 97 -1.87 -6.37 -7.23
N GLU A 98 -3.07 -5.89 -6.93
CA GLU A 98 -3.42 -4.46 -6.77
C GLU A 98 -2.51 -3.80 -5.74
N ARG A 99 -2.48 -4.34 -4.52
CA ARG A 99 -1.69 -3.81 -3.40
C ARG A 99 -0.20 -3.82 -3.71
N ARG A 100 0.26 -4.83 -4.45
CA ARG A 100 1.67 -4.93 -4.89
C ARG A 100 2.03 -3.90 -5.96
N VAL A 101 1.12 -3.64 -6.90
CA VAL A 101 1.25 -2.58 -7.90
C VAL A 101 1.22 -1.21 -7.23
N HIS A 102 0.25 -0.95 -6.35
CA HIS A 102 0.12 0.31 -5.61
C HIS A 102 1.38 0.65 -4.80
N VAL A 103 1.90 -0.30 -4.02
CA VAL A 103 3.13 -0.09 -3.23
C VAL A 103 4.37 0.13 -4.11
N ALA A 104 4.46 -0.50 -5.29
CA ALA A 104 5.54 -0.23 -6.25
C ALA A 104 5.41 1.17 -6.89
N ILE A 105 4.18 1.60 -7.18
CA ILE A 105 3.82 2.92 -7.70
C ILE A 105 4.17 4.04 -6.70
N LEU A 106 3.86 3.86 -5.41
CA LEU A 106 4.26 4.80 -4.34
C LEU A 106 5.78 4.94 -4.26
N PHE A 107 6.53 3.83 -4.28
CA PHE A 107 7.98 3.87 -4.23
C PHE A 107 8.61 4.50 -5.49
N ALA A 108 8.05 4.25 -6.67
CA ALA A 108 8.47 4.92 -7.90
C ALA A 108 8.26 6.44 -7.82
N ARG A 109 7.07 6.89 -7.41
CA ARG A 109 6.75 8.33 -7.27
C ARG A 109 7.62 9.03 -6.23
N TRP A 110 7.89 8.38 -5.08
CA TRP A 110 8.79 8.88 -4.06
C TRP A 110 10.23 9.01 -4.59
N ALA A 111 10.77 7.95 -5.22
CA ALA A 111 12.18 7.89 -5.63
C ALA A 111 12.59 8.95 -6.67
N LYS A 112 11.66 9.64 -7.34
CA LYS A 112 11.95 10.84 -8.16
C LYS A 112 12.67 11.93 -7.37
N PHE A 113 12.29 12.10 -6.11
CA PHE A 113 12.82 13.13 -5.21
C PHE A 113 14.05 12.65 -4.43
N HIS A 114 14.37 11.35 -4.51
CA HIS A 114 15.50 10.69 -3.83
C HIS A 114 16.24 9.79 -4.85
N PRO A 115 17.00 10.37 -5.80
CA PRO A 115 17.44 9.71 -7.03
C PRO A 115 18.29 8.45 -6.83
N GLU A 116 19.02 8.35 -5.72
CA GLU A 116 19.81 7.19 -5.30
C GLU A 116 18.95 5.91 -5.14
N HIS A 117 17.63 6.07 -4.97
CA HIS A 117 16.68 4.97 -4.87
C HIS A 117 15.98 4.60 -6.19
N LEU A 118 16.12 5.40 -7.26
CA LEU A 118 15.52 5.11 -8.57
C LEU A 118 15.86 3.71 -9.12
N PRO A 119 17.10 3.18 -9.03
CA PRO A 119 17.40 1.83 -9.51
C PRO A 119 16.68 0.74 -8.73
N ALA A 120 16.40 0.96 -7.44
CA ALA A 120 15.65 0.03 -6.60
C ALA A 120 14.13 0.11 -6.88
N ALA A 121 13.61 1.31 -7.12
CA ALA A 121 12.23 1.53 -7.48
C ALA A 121 11.89 0.97 -8.87
N ARG A 122 12.73 1.21 -9.89
CA ARG A 122 12.59 0.62 -11.25
C ARG A 122 12.45 -0.90 -11.20
N ARG A 123 13.37 -1.61 -10.53
CA ARG A 123 13.32 -3.07 -10.38
C ARG A 123 12.06 -3.57 -9.66
N MET A 124 11.53 -2.80 -8.71
CA MET A 124 10.30 -3.14 -8.00
C MET A 124 9.05 -2.93 -8.88
N LEU A 125 9.03 -1.85 -9.67
CA LEU A 125 7.98 -1.56 -10.65
C LEU A 125 7.93 -2.63 -11.75
N GLU A 126 9.07 -2.97 -12.35
CA GLU A 126 9.21 -4.03 -13.37
C GLU A 126 8.75 -5.41 -12.88
N LEU A 127 8.89 -5.69 -11.58
CA LEU A 127 8.42 -6.93 -10.98
C LEU A 127 6.91 -6.91 -10.76
N ALA A 128 6.34 -5.78 -10.32
CA ALA A 128 4.89 -5.60 -10.19
C ALA A 128 4.20 -5.66 -11.56
N GLU A 129 4.74 -4.98 -12.58
CA GLU A 129 4.23 -5.00 -13.96
C GLU A 129 4.20 -6.41 -14.55
N ARG A 130 5.27 -7.21 -14.36
CA ARG A 130 5.31 -8.59 -14.84
C ARG A 130 4.23 -9.49 -14.21
N GLN A 131 3.78 -9.17 -13.00
CA GLN A 131 2.71 -9.87 -12.31
C GLN A 131 1.32 -9.29 -12.63
N PHE A 132 1.24 -7.99 -12.92
CA PHE A 132 0.03 -7.36 -13.45
C PHE A 132 -0.37 -7.94 -14.82
N ARG A 133 0.59 -8.36 -15.65
CA ARG A 133 0.34 -9.02 -16.96
C ARG A 133 -0.49 -10.31 -16.87
N SER A 134 -0.57 -10.97 -15.71
CA SER A 134 -1.42 -12.15 -15.49
C SER A 134 -2.76 -11.85 -14.80
N VAL A 135 -3.10 -10.58 -14.57
CA VAL A 135 -4.42 -10.16 -14.04
C VAL A 135 -5.42 -10.07 -15.19
N SER A 136 -6.63 -10.61 -15.01
CA SER A 136 -7.70 -10.52 -16.01
C SER A 136 -8.07 -9.04 -16.30
N PRO A 137 -8.28 -8.64 -17.57
CA PRO A 137 -8.85 -7.33 -17.92
C PRO A 137 -10.22 -7.03 -17.29
N GLU A 138 -10.93 -8.07 -16.82
CA GLU A 138 -12.22 -7.98 -16.14
C GLU A 138 -12.10 -7.68 -14.64
N HIS A 139 -10.90 -7.77 -14.06
CA HIS A 139 -10.67 -7.44 -12.65
C HIS A 139 -11.01 -5.96 -12.39
N THR A 140 -11.79 -5.66 -11.35
CA THR A 140 -12.44 -4.36 -11.14
C THR A 140 -11.50 -3.16 -11.28
N GLN A 141 -10.30 -3.23 -10.68
CA GLN A 141 -9.29 -2.16 -10.70
C GLN A 141 -8.25 -2.30 -11.83
N TYR A 142 -8.46 -3.19 -12.82
CA TYR A 142 -7.49 -3.43 -13.91
C TYR A 142 -7.15 -2.15 -14.67
N LYS A 143 -8.18 -1.35 -14.99
CA LYS A 143 -8.01 -0.07 -15.71
C LYS A 143 -7.18 0.94 -14.90
N ASP A 144 -7.44 1.04 -13.61
CA ASP A 144 -6.79 2.01 -12.72
C ASP A 144 -5.33 1.65 -12.44
N MET A 145 -5.06 0.36 -12.20
CA MET A 145 -3.70 -0.18 -12.14
C MET A 145 -2.95 0.09 -13.44
N ARG A 146 -3.55 -0.27 -14.58
CA ARG A 146 -2.94 -0.12 -15.90
C ARG A 146 -2.61 1.33 -16.22
N GLY A 147 -3.59 2.24 -16.08
CA GLY A 147 -3.38 3.67 -16.33
C GLY A 147 -2.34 4.27 -15.39
N SER A 148 -2.29 3.84 -14.13
CA SER A 148 -1.28 4.33 -13.17
C SER A 148 0.14 3.84 -13.48
N LEU A 149 0.28 2.62 -14.05
CA LEU A 149 1.56 2.10 -14.54
C LEU A 149 1.99 2.78 -15.85
N GLU A 150 1.06 2.95 -16.80
CA GLU A 150 1.29 3.65 -18.06
C GLU A 150 1.73 5.11 -17.81
N LEU A 151 1.05 5.82 -16.90
CA LEU A 151 1.44 7.18 -16.47
C LEU A 151 2.87 7.24 -15.94
N ILE A 152 3.28 6.31 -15.07
CA ILE A 152 4.67 6.30 -14.55
C ILE A 152 5.68 6.00 -15.66
N ARG A 153 5.38 5.12 -16.62
CA ARG A 153 6.29 4.86 -17.74
C ARG A 153 6.45 6.01 -18.73
N MET A 154 5.58 7.02 -18.69
CA MET A 154 5.79 8.28 -19.44
C MET A 154 6.83 9.21 -18.78
N GLU A 155 7.13 9.02 -17.49
CA GLU A 155 8.02 9.87 -16.68
C GLU A 155 9.48 9.59 -17.02
N LYS A 156 10.32 10.63 -17.16
CA LYS A 156 11.73 10.47 -17.60
C LYS A 156 12.54 9.56 -16.68
N GLU A 157 12.20 9.54 -15.39
CA GLU A 157 12.81 8.72 -14.35
C GLU A 157 12.49 7.22 -14.48
N PHE A 158 11.43 6.85 -15.22
CA PHE A 158 10.93 5.47 -15.32
C PHE A 158 10.69 4.94 -16.74
N ARG A 159 10.89 5.77 -17.77
CA ARG A 159 10.98 5.29 -19.17
C ARG A 159 11.98 4.13 -19.27
N PRO A 160 11.67 3.06 -20.04
CA PRO A 160 12.71 2.15 -20.49
C PRO A 160 13.72 2.93 -21.32
N ASP A 161 15.01 2.73 -21.10
CA ASP A 161 16.03 3.38 -21.91
C ASP A 161 15.94 2.90 -23.35
N SER A 162 15.88 3.83 -24.31
CA SER A 162 15.89 3.57 -25.76
C SER A 162 17.28 3.12 -26.25
N SER A 163 18.03 2.42 -25.41
CA SER A 163 19.48 2.19 -25.51
C SER A 163 19.84 0.75 -25.16
N ILE A 164 19.03 -0.19 -25.65
CA ILE A 164 19.44 -1.57 -25.88
C ILE A 164 19.28 -1.80 -27.39
N PRO A 165 20.38 -1.96 -28.15
CA PRO A 165 20.34 -2.29 -29.57
C PRO A 165 20.00 -3.78 -29.82
#